data_AF-A4Y231-F1
#
_entry.id   AF-A4Y231-F1
#
_cell.length_a   1.000
_cell.length_b   1.000
_cell.length_c   1.000
_cell.angle_alpha   90.00
_cell.angle_beta   90.00
_cell.angle_gamma   90.00
#
_symmetry.space_group_name_H-M   'P 1'
#
loop_
_entity.id
_entity.type
_entity.pdbx_description
1 polymer ?
#
loop_
_entity_poly.entity_id
_entity_poly.type
_entity_poly.pdbx_seq_one_letter_code
_entity_poly.pdbx_strand_id
1 'polypeptide(L)'
;MRDNSQDNDDNDLGGLLFYDALVQYENPGLKASMSKYAGKLAYSSFEWDMPTHEHFNIGILGDESEVLAAIKTFEYRFSSKNSIEDFNAKDVAAWEAAGDTRQNQTHQDAIAALTWLETHYPDSSYGMLNHPRRYLTSYTIKDVRELNDAAPNVFFLVEGLVGGQFSGNRGDYAERSSGVYGGVDPVVAQVGGWWDALLGEGRQIWNMGNSDIHFKTRPPYASSYYPGEYAKSYTWVDGNDTKALLDGLRSGNSFSVFGDLIDALDFKLESSSNNSVTMGQTLVAKAGDKLTLTIRFKSPTMNNKESDIGNEIYAGVNPGVHHIDLIAGNVGPRAEAGTTAYEKETNDSTLVVKTFTSADWQKDADGYYSMSYSFIADKHQYFRLRGTNLDYNQANLTEKGNPLKSAVINKEDDESVQAWYNKINDRNYDDLWFYSNPVFVNTGK
;
A
#
# COMPACT_ATOMS: atom_id res chain seq x y z
N MET A 1 14.92 10.79 -6.03
CA MET A 1 14.02 11.65 -6.79
C MET A 1 14.68 11.82 -8.13
N ARG A 2 13.95 11.45 -9.18
CA ARG A 2 14.47 11.52 -10.53
C ARG A 2 14.37 12.94 -11.04
N ASP A 3 15.27 13.27 -11.96
CA ASP A 3 15.34 14.56 -12.64
C ASP A 3 14.95 14.47 -14.12
N ASN A 4 14.42 13.33 -14.57
CA ASN A 4 13.84 13.18 -15.90
C ASN A 4 12.32 13.39 -15.83
N SER A 5 11.87 14.57 -16.20
CA SER A 5 10.47 14.97 -16.02
C SER A 5 9.75 15.21 -17.35
N GLN A 6 8.43 15.08 -17.31
CA GLN A 6 7.50 15.50 -18.36
C GLN A 6 6.58 16.59 -17.80
N ASP A 7 6.07 17.48 -18.65
CA ASP A 7 5.01 18.40 -18.25
C ASP A 7 3.61 17.75 -18.33
N ASN A 8 2.58 18.53 -18.00
CA ASN A 8 1.19 18.06 -18.00
C ASN A 8 0.65 17.70 -19.41
N ASP A 9 1.41 18.03 -20.47
CA ASP A 9 1.08 17.73 -21.86
C ASP A 9 2.00 16.62 -22.44
N ASP A 10 2.74 15.89 -21.59
CA ASP A 10 3.69 14.82 -21.93
C ASP A 10 4.92 15.30 -22.75
N ASN A 11 5.23 16.61 -22.70
CA ASN A 11 6.47 17.12 -23.31
C ASN A 11 7.66 16.79 -22.39
N ASP A 12 8.73 16.28 -22.98
CA ASP A 12 10.01 16.03 -22.29
C ASP A 12 10.64 17.36 -21.82
N LEU A 13 10.85 17.48 -20.51
CA LEU A 13 11.48 18.64 -19.88
C LEU A 13 13.01 18.51 -19.79
N GLY A 14 13.57 17.36 -20.16
CA GLY A 14 14.97 17.03 -19.96
C GLY A 14 15.32 16.87 -18.48
N GLY A 15 16.56 17.24 -18.14
CA GLY A 15 17.05 17.26 -16.76
C GLY A 15 16.48 18.43 -15.97
N LEU A 16 15.51 18.16 -15.11
CA LEU A 16 14.87 19.12 -14.22
C LEU A 16 14.67 18.46 -12.85
N LEU A 17 15.22 19.08 -11.80
CA LEU A 17 15.03 18.62 -10.42
C LEU A 17 13.54 18.50 -10.10
N PHE A 18 13.17 17.53 -9.27
CA PHE A 18 11.80 17.27 -8.89
C PHE A 18 11.15 18.51 -8.26
N TYR A 19 11.85 19.21 -7.37
CA TYR A 19 11.35 20.47 -6.81
C TYR A 19 10.99 21.49 -7.89
N ASP A 20 11.83 21.64 -8.91
CA ASP A 20 11.60 22.60 -9.98
C ASP A 20 10.42 22.16 -10.87
N ALA A 21 10.30 20.87 -11.16
CA ALA A 21 9.16 20.30 -11.88
C ALA A 21 7.84 20.49 -11.11
N LEU A 22 7.87 20.26 -9.80
CA LEU A 22 6.75 20.42 -8.89
C LEU A 22 6.21 21.86 -8.90
N VAL A 23 7.11 22.85 -8.76
CA VAL A 23 6.73 24.27 -8.70
C VAL A 23 6.29 24.80 -10.06
N GLN A 24 6.96 24.40 -11.14
CA GLN A 24 6.71 24.96 -12.47
C GLN A 24 5.50 24.32 -13.18
N TYR A 25 5.25 23.03 -12.95
CA TYR A 25 4.27 22.26 -13.73
C TYR A 25 3.21 21.57 -12.89
N GLU A 26 3.61 20.78 -11.89
CA GLU A 26 2.68 19.89 -11.19
C GLU A 26 1.70 20.67 -10.28
N ASN A 27 2.19 21.51 -9.35
CA ASN A 27 1.32 22.29 -8.45
C ASN A 27 0.36 23.21 -9.23
N PRO A 28 0.82 23.99 -10.23
CA PRO A 28 -0.08 24.78 -11.06
C PRO A 28 -1.12 23.93 -11.81
N GLY A 29 -0.70 22.80 -12.39
CA GLY A 29 -1.56 21.88 -13.13
C GLY A 29 -2.62 21.23 -12.25
N LEU A 30 -2.22 20.79 -11.05
CA LEU A 30 -3.12 20.25 -10.03
C LEU A 30 -4.17 21.29 -9.64
N LYS A 31 -3.74 22.50 -9.28
CA LYS A 31 -4.62 23.60 -8.87
C LYS A 31 -5.63 23.95 -9.98
N ALA A 32 -5.21 24.01 -11.23
CA ALA A 32 -6.10 24.25 -12.37
C ALA A 32 -7.13 23.11 -12.54
N SER A 33 -6.73 21.88 -12.26
CA SER A 33 -7.57 20.68 -12.39
C SER A 33 -8.57 20.50 -11.26
N MET A 34 -8.33 21.04 -10.07
CA MET A 34 -9.20 20.86 -8.90
C MET A 34 -10.64 21.34 -9.10
N SER A 35 -10.87 22.27 -10.03
CA SER A 35 -12.23 22.68 -10.41
C SER A 35 -13.11 21.53 -10.94
N LYS A 36 -12.49 20.47 -11.48
CA LYS A 36 -13.15 19.25 -11.99
C LYS A 36 -13.43 18.21 -10.90
N TYR A 37 -12.83 18.37 -9.72
CA TYR A 37 -12.86 17.39 -8.63
C TYR A 37 -13.42 18.01 -7.34
N ALA A 38 -14.58 18.66 -7.45
CA ALA A 38 -15.23 19.33 -6.32
C ALA A 38 -15.44 18.36 -5.14
N GLY A 39 -15.00 18.79 -3.94
CA GLY A 39 -15.09 17.98 -2.71
C GLY A 39 -14.06 16.85 -2.62
N LYS A 40 -13.09 16.77 -3.54
CA LYS A 40 -11.94 15.88 -3.43
C LYS A 40 -10.74 16.62 -2.86
N LEU A 41 -9.91 15.88 -2.14
CA LEU A 41 -8.58 16.31 -1.73
C LEU A 41 -7.57 15.73 -2.74
N ALA A 42 -6.66 16.57 -3.22
CA ALA A 42 -5.50 16.13 -3.99
C ALA A 42 -4.31 17.00 -3.62
N TYR A 43 -3.15 16.38 -3.52
CA TYR A 43 -1.89 17.00 -3.13
C TYR A 43 -0.74 16.22 -3.77
N SER A 44 0.40 16.86 -3.91
CA SER A 44 1.61 16.24 -4.44
C SER A 44 2.42 15.60 -3.32
N SER A 45 2.85 14.38 -3.56
CA SER A 45 3.85 13.64 -2.79
C SER A 45 4.95 13.21 -3.76
N PHE A 46 5.99 12.53 -3.29
CA PHE A 46 7.09 12.16 -4.17
C PHE A 46 7.59 10.73 -3.95
N GLU A 47 8.01 10.13 -5.05
CA GLU A 47 8.72 8.86 -5.06
C GLU A 47 10.22 9.14 -4.90
N TRP A 48 10.79 8.65 -3.80
CA TRP A 48 12.20 8.79 -3.51
C TRP A 48 12.95 7.51 -3.92
N ASP A 49 13.85 7.63 -4.90
CA ASP A 49 14.89 6.62 -5.14
C ASP A 49 15.79 6.51 -3.90
N MET A 50 15.45 5.59 -3.00
CA MET A 50 16.12 5.43 -1.73
C MET A 50 17.53 4.85 -1.95
N PRO A 51 18.59 5.41 -1.32
CA PRO A 51 19.94 4.90 -1.47
C PRO A 51 20.04 3.40 -1.16
N THR A 52 20.67 2.64 -2.06
CA THR A 52 20.87 1.16 -1.97
C THR A 52 19.60 0.30 -1.96
N HIS A 53 18.42 0.91 -2.04
CA HIS A 53 17.13 0.25 -1.97
C HIS A 53 16.30 0.52 -3.24
N GLU A 54 15.01 0.19 -3.19
CA GLU A 54 14.06 0.59 -4.23
C GLU A 54 13.43 1.96 -3.97
N HIS A 55 12.39 2.28 -4.72
CA HIS A 55 11.53 3.43 -4.47
C HIS A 55 10.84 3.38 -3.11
N PHE A 56 10.68 4.56 -2.51
CA PHE A 56 9.94 4.77 -1.28
C PHE A 56 9.12 6.05 -1.41
N ASN A 57 7.82 6.00 -1.13
CA ASN A 57 6.94 7.14 -1.31
C ASN A 57 6.88 7.98 -0.04
N ILE A 58 7.02 9.29 -0.18
CA ILE A 58 7.03 10.25 0.93
C ILE A 58 6.01 11.34 0.66
N GLY A 59 5.14 11.58 1.65
CA GLY A 59 4.30 12.77 1.70
C GLY A 59 4.76 13.69 2.83
N ILE A 60 4.87 14.99 2.53
CA ILE A 60 5.03 16.06 3.52
C ILE A 60 3.83 16.99 3.34
N LEU A 61 3.08 17.23 4.41
CA LEU A 61 1.77 17.86 4.39
C LEU A 61 1.77 19.09 5.31
N GLY A 62 1.10 20.16 4.90
CA GLY A 62 1.05 21.38 5.69
C GLY A 62 0.89 22.62 4.82
N ASP A 63 1.46 23.73 5.28
CA ASP A 63 1.55 24.94 4.47
C ASP A 63 2.40 24.70 3.23
N GLU A 64 1.92 25.17 2.07
CA GLU A 64 2.57 24.91 0.78
C GLU A 64 4.02 25.41 0.75
N SER A 65 4.31 26.58 1.35
CA SER A 65 5.66 27.14 1.33
C SER A 65 6.64 26.35 2.20
N GLU A 66 6.17 25.84 3.35
CA GLU A 66 6.95 24.99 4.25
C GLU A 66 7.20 23.61 3.62
N VAL A 67 6.17 23.02 3.01
CA VAL A 67 6.27 21.73 2.30
C VAL A 67 7.25 21.83 1.14
N LEU A 68 7.15 22.86 0.30
CA LEU A 68 8.06 23.06 -0.83
C LEU A 68 9.51 23.25 -0.38
N ALA A 69 9.75 24.01 0.69
CA ALA A 69 11.09 24.17 1.25
C ALA A 69 11.65 22.85 1.82
N ALA A 70 10.80 22.05 2.46
CA ALA A 70 11.14 20.73 2.96
C ALA A 70 11.53 19.77 1.82
N ILE A 71 10.71 19.70 0.77
CA ILE A 71 10.97 18.88 -0.43
C ILE A 71 12.29 19.28 -1.09
N LYS A 72 12.54 20.58 -1.28
CA LYS A 72 13.80 21.07 -1.87
C LYS A 72 15.02 20.64 -1.06
N THR A 73 14.90 20.73 0.26
CA THR A 73 15.97 20.32 1.19
C THR A 73 16.15 18.80 1.20
N PHE A 74 15.05 18.05 1.17
CA PHE A 74 15.08 16.59 1.09
C PHE A 74 15.73 16.11 -0.21
N GLU A 75 15.39 16.75 -1.35
CA GLU A 75 16.01 16.48 -2.65
C GLU A 75 17.53 16.64 -2.60
N TYR A 76 17.98 17.78 -2.09
CA TYR A 76 19.40 18.06 -1.92
C TYR A 76 20.06 17.03 -1.01
N ARG A 77 19.48 16.73 0.16
CA ARG A 77 20.17 15.89 1.14
C ARG A 77 20.18 14.42 0.77
N PHE A 78 19.06 13.88 0.29
CA PHE A 78 18.82 12.43 0.34
C PHE A 78 18.56 11.77 -1.01
N SER A 79 18.38 12.53 -2.10
CA SER A 79 18.09 11.94 -3.41
C SER A 79 19.30 11.20 -3.99
N SER A 80 19.19 9.89 -4.20
CA SER A 80 20.29 9.05 -4.72
C SER A 80 20.58 9.25 -6.21
N LYS A 81 19.64 9.85 -6.95
CA LYS A 81 19.76 10.09 -8.39
C LYS A 81 20.36 11.45 -8.76
N ASN A 82 20.39 12.39 -7.82
CA ASN A 82 20.95 13.72 -8.05
C ASN A 82 22.39 13.82 -7.53
N SER A 83 23.20 14.59 -8.24
CA SER A 83 24.57 14.99 -7.90
C SER A 83 24.59 16.45 -7.48
N ILE A 84 25.68 16.92 -6.87
CA ILE A 84 25.77 18.30 -6.37
C ILE A 84 25.69 19.34 -7.50
N GLU A 85 26.14 18.97 -8.70
CA GLU A 85 26.15 19.80 -9.90
C GLU A 85 24.74 20.11 -10.44
N ASP A 86 23.74 19.31 -10.06
CA ASP A 86 22.34 19.51 -10.49
C ASP A 86 21.70 20.70 -9.75
N PHE A 87 22.27 21.11 -8.61
CA PHE A 87 21.70 22.13 -7.74
C PHE A 87 22.30 23.51 -8.00
N ASN A 88 21.51 24.55 -7.76
CA ASN A 88 22.00 25.93 -7.83
C ASN A 88 23.12 26.17 -6.80
N ALA A 89 24.28 26.65 -7.25
CA ALA A 89 25.44 26.88 -6.38
C ALA A 89 25.16 27.81 -5.18
N LYS A 90 24.22 28.75 -5.29
CA LYS A 90 23.83 29.61 -4.16
C LYS A 90 23.03 28.84 -3.11
N ASP A 91 22.15 27.94 -3.55
CA ASP A 91 21.38 27.11 -2.64
C ASP A 91 22.30 26.11 -1.94
N VAL A 92 23.23 25.48 -2.67
CA VAL A 92 24.30 24.63 -2.11
C VAL A 92 25.07 25.35 -1.02
N ALA A 93 25.58 26.55 -1.31
CA ALA A 93 26.31 27.34 -0.31
C ALA A 93 25.46 27.69 0.93
N ALA A 94 24.15 27.90 0.76
CA ALA A 94 23.23 28.19 1.86
C ALA A 94 22.99 26.95 2.74
N TRP A 95 22.78 25.78 2.13
CA TRP A 95 22.66 24.50 2.84
C TRP A 95 23.94 24.13 3.58
N GLU A 96 25.10 24.27 2.95
CA GLU A 96 26.40 24.04 3.60
C GLU A 96 26.60 24.98 4.80
N ALA A 97 26.23 26.26 4.68
CA ALA A 97 26.28 27.22 5.77
C ALA A 97 25.29 26.91 6.90
N ALA A 98 24.16 26.28 6.58
CA ALA A 98 23.18 25.77 7.55
C ALA A 98 23.61 24.45 8.22
N GLY A 99 24.70 23.83 7.74
CA GLY A 99 25.21 22.56 8.25
C GLY A 99 24.50 21.34 7.66
N ASP A 100 23.73 21.51 6.58
CA ASP A 100 23.11 20.39 5.86
C ASP A 100 24.17 19.62 5.05
N THR A 101 24.21 18.31 5.27
CA THR A 101 25.11 17.41 4.55
C THR A 101 24.30 16.48 3.64
N ARG A 102 24.85 16.20 2.45
CA ARG A 102 24.32 15.17 1.56
C ARG A 102 24.59 13.78 2.14
N GLN A 103 23.54 12.98 2.23
CA GLN A 103 23.50 11.62 2.73
C GLN A 103 22.62 10.82 1.75
N ASN A 104 23.19 10.32 0.67
CA ASN A 104 22.39 9.76 -0.43
C ASN A 104 22.99 8.51 -1.10
N GLN A 105 23.90 7.78 -0.45
CA GLN A 105 24.65 6.68 -1.09
C GLN A 105 24.47 5.32 -0.42
N THR A 106 24.15 5.26 0.86
CA THR A 106 24.18 4.03 1.66
C THR A 106 22.86 3.76 2.38
N HIS A 107 22.65 2.52 2.86
CA HIS A 107 21.52 2.20 3.73
C HIS A 107 21.45 3.12 4.98
N GLN A 108 22.59 3.47 5.57
CA GLN A 108 22.61 4.40 6.72
C GLN A 108 22.16 5.82 6.34
N ASP A 109 22.40 6.23 5.09
CA ASP A 109 21.87 7.48 4.58
C ASP A 109 20.35 7.41 4.40
N ALA A 110 19.81 6.24 4.01
CA ALA A 110 18.37 6.04 3.95
C ALA A 110 17.72 6.13 5.34
N ILE A 111 18.36 5.55 6.37
CA ILE A 111 17.97 5.72 7.78
C ILE A 111 18.04 7.20 8.18
N ALA A 112 19.09 7.92 7.79
CA ALA A 112 19.26 9.34 8.12
C ALA A 112 18.14 10.21 7.53
N ALA A 113 17.69 9.92 6.30
CA ALA A 113 16.57 10.62 5.67
C ALA A 113 15.26 10.43 6.43
N LEU A 114 14.95 9.19 6.82
CA LEU A 114 13.74 8.92 7.62
C LEU A 114 13.85 9.51 9.04
N THR A 115 15.02 9.43 9.67
CA THR A 115 15.28 10.10 10.96
C THR A 115 15.09 11.62 10.86
N TRP A 116 15.49 12.23 9.75
CA TRP A 116 15.27 13.65 9.48
C TRP A 116 13.77 13.97 9.41
N LEU A 117 12.99 13.17 8.69
CA LEU A 117 11.52 13.33 8.66
C LEU A 117 10.88 13.12 10.04
N GLU A 118 11.33 12.12 10.80
CA GLU A 118 10.86 11.87 12.17
C GLU A 118 11.16 13.04 13.10
N THR A 119 12.30 13.72 12.91
CA THR A 119 12.71 14.84 13.75
C THR A 119 11.96 16.13 13.39
N HIS A 120 11.77 16.39 12.10
CA HIS A 120 11.28 17.68 11.61
C HIS A 120 9.80 17.69 11.23
N TYR A 121 9.25 16.54 10.83
CA TYR A 121 7.89 16.39 10.32
C TYR A 121 7.17 15.13 10.88
N PRO A 122 7.30 14.78 12.19
CA PRO A 122 6.73 13.52 12.72
C PRO A 122 5.21 13.42 12.56
N ASP A 123 4.51 14.55 12.69
CA ASP A 123 3.04 14.63 12.66
C ASP A 123 2.49 15.24 11.36
N SER A 124 3.38 15.50 10.39
CA SER A 124 3.07 16.17 9.12
C SER A 124 3.68 15.45 7.91
N SER A 125 4.24 14.26 8.11
CA SER A 125 4.74 13.43 7.01
C SER A 125 4.34 11.97 7.16
N TYR A 126 4.43 11.23 6.06
CA TYR A 126 4.30 9.78 6.02
C TYR A 126 5.26 9.19 4.99
N GLY A 127 5.59 7.93 5.20
CA GLY A 127 6.44 7.11 4.37
C GLY A 127 5.77 5.78 4.04
N MET A 128 5.81 5.40 2.77
CA MET A 128 5.30 4.13 2.27
C MET A 128 6.40 3.35 1.55
N LEU A 129 6.64 2.13 2.01
CA LEU A 129 7.50 1.17 1.35
C LEU A 129 6.85 0.74 0.01
N ASN A 130 7.44 1.14 -1.12
CA ASN A 130 6.89 0.88 -2.44
C ASN A 130 7.58 -0.33 -3.08
N HIS A 131 6.82 -1.15 -3.80
CA HIS A 131 7.30 -2.31 -4.56
C HIS A 131 8.36 -3.19 -3.85
N PRO A 132 8.15 -3.60 -2.58
CA PRO A 132 9.23 -4.10 -1.72
C PRO A 132 9.94 -5.35 -2.26
N ARG A 133 9.27 -6.17 -3.07
CA ARG A 133 9.83 -7.39 -3.65
C ARG A 133 9.87 -7.39 -5.18
N ARG A 134 9.79 -6.20 -5.81
CA ARG A 134 10.01 -6.02 -7.26
C ARG A 134 11.43 -6.36 -7.67
N TYR A 135 12.41 -6.08 -6.81
CA TYR A 135 13.75 -6.65 -6.92
C TYR A 135 14.13 -7.35 -5.62
N LEU A 136 14.56 -8.60 -5.72
CA LEU A 136 14.90 -9.43 -4.54
C LEU A 136 16.04 -8.86 -3.69
N THR A 137 16.85 -7.96 -4.27
CA THR A 137 17.99 -7.31 -3.62
C THR A 137 17.64 -5.96 -3.00
N SER A 138 16.42 -5.43 -3.19
CA SER A 138 16.06 -4.08 -2.74
C SER A 138 15.89 -3.98 -1.24
N TYR A 139 15.28 -4.99 -0.61
CA TYR A 139 15.01 -4.97 0.82
C TYR A 139 15.18 -6.37 1.42
N THR A 140 15.65 -6.41 2.65
CA THR A 140 15.47 -7.49 3.62
C THR A 140 14.50 -7.06 4.71
N ILE A 141 13.92 -8.00 5.46
CA ILE A 141 13.05 -7.62 6.60
C ILE A 141 13.83 -6.85 7.67
N LYS A 142 15.13 -7.10 7.80
CA LYS A 142 16.03 -6.36 8.69
C LYS A 142 16.07 -4.88 8.29
N ASP A 143 16.26 -4.58 7.00
CA ASP A 143 16.28 -3.19 6.52
C ASP A 143 14.95 -2.49 6.82
N VAL A 144 13.82 -3.17 6.61
CA VAL A 144 12.48 -2.65 6.93
C VAL A 144 12.34 -2.35 8.42
N ARG A 145 12.84 -3.21 9.30
CA ARG A 145 12.84 -2.98 10.75
C ARG A 145 13.73 -1.79 11.14
N GLU A 146 14.91 -1.65 10.55
CA GLU A 146 15.83 -0.54 10.83
C GLU A 146 15.22 0.81 10.42
N LEU A 147 14.62 0.86 9.23
CA LEU A 147 13.91 2.04 8.73
C LEU A 147 12.71 2.40 9.62
N ASN A 148 11.91 1.42 10.04
CA ASN A 148 10.74 1.67 10.91
C ASN A 148 11.14 2.00 12.36
N ASP A 149 12.23 1.44 12.88
CA ASP A 149 12.75 1.81 14.21
C ASP A 149 13.28 3.24 14.24
N ALA A 150 13.86 3.71 13.13
CA ALA A 150 14.38 5.07 13.02
C ALA A 150 13.28 6.13 12.92
N ALA A 151 12.14 5.80 12.30
CA ALA A 151 11.08 6.75 12.03
C ALA A 151 9.67 6.14 12.09
N PRO A 152 9.23 5.62 13.26
CA PRO A 152 7.94 4.94 13.38
C PRO A 152 6.74 5.86 13.16
N ASN A 153 6.89 7.18 13.32
CA ASN A 153 5.82 8.14 13.04
C ASN A 153 5.76 8.54 11.56
N VAL A 154 6.79 8.22 10.78
CA VAL A 154 6.84 8.48 9.34
C VAL A 154 6.57 7.20 8.56
N PHE A 155 7.36 6.14 8.78
CA PHE A 155 7.23 4.90 8.04
C PHE A 155 6.24 3.95 8.71
N PHE A 156 4.98 4.01 8.25
CA PHE A 156 3.91 3.14 8.72
C PHE A 156 3.02 2.61 7.60
N LEU A 157 3.38 2.79 6.33
CA LEU A 157 2.63 2.28 5.18
C LEU A 157 3.48 1.31 4.36
N VAL A 158 2.85 0.28 3.81
CA VAL A 158 3.45 -0.62 2.82
C VAL A 158 2.51 -0.78 1.64
N GLU A 159 3.05 -0.69 0.43
CA GLU A 159 2.33 -1.08 -0.77
C GLU A 159 2.23 -2.61 -0.81
N GLY A 160 1.08 -3.16 -0.44
CA GLY A 160 0.80 -4.58 -0.64
C GLY A 160 0.05 -4.82 -1.94
N LEU A 161 -1.01 -4.07 -2.20
CA LEU A 161 -1.73 -4.14 -3.48
C LEU A 161 -1.02 -3.26 -4.49
N VAL A 162 -0.08 -3.85 -5.24
CA VAL A 162 0.87 -3.07 -6.03
C VAL A 162 0.19 -2.35 -7.20
N GLY A 163 0.71 -1.19 -7.57
CA GLY A 163 0.36 -0.50 -8.82
C GLY A 163 0.83 -1.26 -10.07
N GLY A 164 0.81 -0.66 -11.26
CA GLY A 164 1.35 -1.31 -12.47
C GLY A 164 0.56 -2.53 -12.94
N GLN A 165 -0.70 -2.68 -12.49
CA GLN A 165 -1.47 -3.92 -12.66
C GLN A 165 -1.81 -4.21 -14.13
N PHE A 166 -1.84 -3.19 -14.98
CA PHE A 166 -2.20 -3.33 -16.40
C PHE A 166 -1.00 -3.67 -17.31
N SER A 167 0.14 -4.05 -16.73
CA SER A 167 1.27 -4.55 -17.50
C SER A 167 1.23 -6.08 -17.66
N GLY A 168 1.92 -6.58 -18.70
CA GLY A 168 2.04 -8.02 -18.98
C GLY A 168 2.73 -8.78 -17.85
N ASN A 169 3.79 -8.20 -17.30
CA ASN A 169 4.39 -8.61 -16.03
C ASN A 169 3.67 -7.87 -14.89
N ARG A 170 2.52 -8.37 -14.42
CA ARG A 170 1.65 -7.68 -13.44
C ARG A 170 2.44 -6.93 -12.34
N GLY A 171 2.28 -5.61 -12.27
CA GLY A 171 2.98 -4.71 -11.34
C GLY A 171 4.40 -4.32 -11.75
N ASP A 172 4.82 -4.66 -12.96
CA ASP A 172 6.21 -4.63 -13.43
C ASP A 172 7.17 -5.52 -12.63
N TYR A 173 6.62 -6.57 -11.99
CA TYR A 173 7.35 -7.62 -11.29
C TYR A 173 7.84 -8.67 -12.30
N ALA A 174 8.99 -8.39 -12.92
CA ALA A 174 9.63 -9.25 -13.93
C ALA A 174 10.56 -10.33 -13.31
N GLU A 175 11.49 -10.89 -14.10
CA GLU A 175 12.34 -12.04 -13.71
C GLU A 175 13.18 -11.84 -12.45
N ARG A 176 13.58 -10.60 -12.14
CA ARG A 176 14.39 -10.27 -10.94
C ARG A 176 13.56 -10.09 -9.67
N SER A 177 12.25 -10.23 -9.78
CA SER A 177 11.29 -10.06 -8.69
C SER A 177 10.92 -11.38 -8.03
N SER A 178 10.27 -11.27 -6.87
CA SER A 178 9.53 -12.41 -6.30
C SER A 178 8.29 -12.79 -7.12
N GLY A 179 7.79 -11.90 -7.97
CA GLY A 179 6.46 -11.95 -8.56
C GLY A 179 5.38 -11.47 -7.60
N VAL A 180 4.18 -11.21 -8.12
CA VAL A 180 2.99 -10.85 -7.33
C VAL A 180 2.02 -12.02 -7.24
N TYR A 181 1.27 -12.11 -6.15
CA TYR A 181 0.36 -13.21 -5.85
C TYR A 181 -1.06 -12.66 -5.80
N GLY A 182 -1.88 -12.93 -6.82
CA GLY A 182 -3.16 -12.23 -6.98
C GLY A 182 -3.02 -10.72 -7.23
N GLY A 183 -1.88 -10.29 -7.76
CA GLY A 183 -1.52 -8.87 -7.87
C GLY A 183 -1.01 -8.21 -6.59
N VAL A 184 -0.80 -8.97 -5.52
CA VAL A 184 -0.33 -8.47 -4.21
C VAL A 184 1.13 -8.86 -3.97
N ASP A 185 1.94 -7.95 -3.43
CA ASP A 185 3.33 -8.22 -3.06
C ASP A 185 3.38 -9.32 -1.97
N PRO A 186 4.30 -10.31 -2.06
CA PRO A 186 4.40 -11.38 -1.08
C PRO A 186 4.68 -10.92 0.35
N VAL A 187 5.17 -9.69 0.58
CA VAL A 187 5.23 -9.08 1.91
C VAL A 187 3.88 -9.14 2.61
N VAL A 188 2.78 -8.89 1.88
CA VAL A 188 1.40 -8.88 2.38
C VAL A 188 0.64 -10.17 2.03
N ALA A 189 0.86 -10.73 0.83
CA ALA A 189 0.08 -11.85 0.33
C ALA A 189 0.31 -13.16 1.09
N GLN A 190 1.53 -13.37 1.58
CA GLN A 190 1.95 -14.60 2.23
C GLN A 190 1.50 -14.65 3.70
N VAL A 191 0.71 -15.68 4.04
CA VAL A 191 0.32 -15.95 5.44
C VAL A 191 1.54 -16.40 6.24
N GLY A 192 1.78 -15.73 7.36
CA GLY A 192 2.94 -15.92 8.23
C GLY A 192 4.24 -15.29 7.71
N GLY A 193 4.20 -14.56 6.59
CA GLY A 193 5.36 -13.91 5.98
C GLY A 193 5.77 -12.61 6.66
N TRP A 194 6.40 -11.70 5.90
CA TRP A 194 7.02 -10.50 6.44
C TRP A 194 6.04 -9.59 7.19
N TRP A 195 4.87 -9.30 6.60
CA TRP A 195 3.90 -8.44 7.26
C TRP A 195 3.44 -9.04 8.59
N ASP A 196 3.18 -10.35 8.63
CA ASP A 196 2.79 -11.05 9.86
C ASP A 196 3.92 -11.13 10.91
N ALA A 197 5.19 -11.14 10.48
CA ALA A 197 6.35 -11.00 11.35
C ALA A 197 6.42 -9.61 11.99
N LEU A 198 6.23 -8.55 11.19
CA LEU A 198 6.22 -7.15 11.66
C LEU A 198 5.01 -6.88 12.58
N LEU A 199 3.82 -7.37 12.24
CA LEU A 199 2.63 -7.28 13.09
C LEU A 199 2.82 -8.08 14.39
N GLY A 200 3.43 -9.27 14.30
CA GLY A 200 3.71 -10.16 15.41
C GLY A 200 4.70 -9.60 16.45
N GLU A 201 5.42 -8.53 16.12
CA GLU A 201 6.33 -7.84 17.03
C GLU A 201 5.81 -6.43 17.41
N GLY A 202 4.56 -6.14 17.06
CA GLY A 202 3.85 -4.91 17.42
C GLY A 202 4.15 -3.70 16.53
N ARG A 203 4.75 -3.88 15.34
CA ARG A 203 4.92 -2.78 14.38
C ARG A 203 3.60 -2.47 13.69
N GLN A 204 3.28 -1.19 13.64
CA GLN A 204 2.09 -0.65 13.01
C GLN A 204 2.42 -0.24 11.58
N ILE A 205 2.58 -1.23 10.69
CA ILE A 205 2.81 -1.01 9.25
C ILE A 205 1.57 -1.48 8.50
N TRP A 206 0.92 -0.55 7.81
CA TRP A 206 -0.41 -0.68 7.24
C TRP A 206 -0.37 -0.92 5.75
N ASN A 207 -1.15 -1.91 5.30
CA ASN A 207 -1.26 -2.29 3.90
C ASN A 207 -2.12 -1.27 3.13
N MET A 208 -1.56 -0.76 2.04
CA MET A 208 -2.22 0.13 1.10
C MET A 208 -2.14 -0.43 -0.33
N GLY A 209 -3.06 0.03 -1.18
CA GLY A 209 -3.01 -0.13 -2.62
C GLY A 209 -3.00 1.21 -3.36
N ASN A 210 -2.30 1.25 -4.49
CA ASN A 210 -2.22 2.42 -5.37
C ASN A 210 -2.20 1.98 -6.84
N SER A 211 -2.27 2.93 -7.78
CA SER A 211 -2.27 2.62 -9.22
C SER A 211 -0.89 2.54 -9.85
N ASP A 212 0.12 3.20 -9.26
CA ASP A 212 1.42 3.51 -9.87
C ASP A 212 1.28 3.92 -11.34
N ILE A 213 0.40 4.90 -11.61
CA ILE A 213 0.06 5.21 -13.00
C ILE A 213 1.16 6.03 -13.64
N HIS A 214 1.67 5.51 -14.76
CA HIS A 214 2.48 6.27 -15.72
C HIS A 214 1.68 6.48 -17.02
N PHE A 215 1.00 5.43 -17.49
CA PHE A 215 0.00 5.47 -18.55
C PHE A 215 -0.82 4.17 -18.49
N LYS A 216 -2.00 4.14 -19.12
CA LYS A 216 -2.73 2.88 -19.30
C LYS A 216 -2.27 2.12 -20.52
N THR A 217 -2.50 2.71 -21.69
CA THR A 217 -2.10 2.17 -22.99
C THR A 217 -1.27 3.19 -23.75
N ARG A 218 -0.13 2.76 -24.31
CA ARG A 218 0.64 3.53 -25.28
C ARG A 218 1.21 2.54 -26.30
N PRO A 219 0.53 2.26 -27.42
CA PRO A 219 0.91 1.16 -28.31
C PRO A 219 2.42 1.13 -28.64
N PRO A 220 3.10 -0.03 -28.49
CA PRO A 220 2.59 -1.35 -28.11
C PRO A 220 2.60 -1.65 -26.59
N TYR A 221 2.79 -0.64 -25.73
CA TYR A 221 3.01 -0.79 -24.28
C TYR A 221 1.72 -0.73 -23.46
N ALA A 222 1.71 -1.39 -22.30
CA ALA A 222 0.71 -1.29 -21.25
C ALA A 222 1.41 -1.13 -19.89
N SER A 223 0.81 -0.38 -18.96
CA SER A 223 1.43 -0.10 -17.65
C SER A 223 0.41 -0.23 -16.51
N SER A 224 -0.50 0.72 -16.34
CA SER A 224 -1.34 0.81 -15.13
C SER A 224 -2.79 1.13 -15.43
N TYR A 225 -3.69 0.86 -14.49
CA TYR A 225 -5.06 1.39 -14.58
C TYR A 225 -5.11 2.85 -14.09
N TYR A 226 -6.13 3.61 -14.50
CA TYR A 226 -6.33 4.97 -13.99
C TYR A 226 -6.53 4.98 -12.46
N PRO A 227 -6.17 6.06 -11.75
CA PRO A 227 -6.39 6.17 -10.31
C PRO A 227 -7.85 5.90 -9.95
N GLY A 228 -8.07 4.91 -9.08
CA GLY A 228 -9.42 4.50 -8.68
C GLY A 228 -10.21 3.70 -9.73
N GLU A 229 -9.62 3.32 -10.86
CA GLU A 229 -10.26 2.40 -11.80
C GLU A 229 -10.23 0.97 -11.24
N TYR A 230 -9.04 0.47 -10.91
CA TYR A 230 -8.82 -0.92 -10.49
C TYR A 230 -8.39 -1.06 -9.02
N ALA A 231 -7.31 -0.37 -8.62
CA ALA A 231 -6.79 -0.44 -7.25
C ALA A 231 -7.34 0.72 -6.40
N LYS A 232 -7.88 0.39 -5.22
CA LYS A 232 -8.39 1.37 -4.26
C LYS A 232 -7.96 1.04 -2.84
N SER A 233 -7.70 2.08 -2.07
CA SER A 233 -7.60 2.03 -0.62
C SER A 233 -8.76 2.82 -0.02
N TYR A 234 -9.46 2.24 0.95
CA TYR A 234 -10.49 2.90 1.74
C TYR A 234 -9.93 3.11 3.13
N THR A 235 -9.85 4.37 3.55
CA THR A 235 -9.37 4.78 4.87
C THR A 235 -10.46 5.59 5.55
N TRP A 236 -10.76 5.27 6.81
CA TRP A 236 -11.64 6.10 7.61
C TRP A 236 -10.93 7.41 7.97
N VAL A 237 -11.58 8.53 7.68
CA VAL A 237 -11.05 9.88 7.88
C VAL A 237 -12.12 10.72 8.59
N ASP A 238 -11.74 11.37 9.68
CA ASP A 238 -12.57 12.37 10.38
C ASP A 238 -12.11 13.77 10.01
N GLY A 239 -12.74 14.34 8.99
CA GLY A 239 -12.37 15.63 8.40
C GLY A 239 -12.24 15.55 6.88
N ASN A 240 -11.71 16.60 6.28
CA ASN A 240 -11.62 16.74 4.82
C ASN A 240 -10.35 17.44 4.32
N ASP A 241 -9.34 17.56 5.18
CA ASP A 241 -8.03 18.14 4.86
C ASP A 241 -6.90 17.09 4.91
N THR A 242 -5.69 17.51 4.57
CA THR A 242 -4.50 16.63 4.55
C THR A 242 -4.12 16.14 5.94
N LYS A 243 -4.43 16.89 7.01
CA LYS A 243 -4.16 16.47 8.38
C LYS A 243 -5.09 15.33 8.79
N ALA A 244 -6.38 15.47 8.51
CA ALA A 244 -7.37 14.42 8.74
C ALA A 244 -7.03 13.16 7.93
N LEU A 245 -6.58 13.33 6.68
CA LEU A 245 -6.10 12.20 5.88
C LEU A 245 -4.90 11.50 6.55
N LEU A 246 -3.89 12.27 6.98
CA LEU A 246 -2.71 11.71 7.65
C LEU A 246 -3.08 10.96 8.94
N ASP A 247 -3.98 11.51 9.74
CA ASP A 247 -4.48 10.86 10.95
C ASP A 247 -5.24 9.58 10.62
N GLY A 248 -6.05 9.58 9.56
CA GLY A 248 -6.72 8.39 9.03
C GLY A 248 -5.73 7.32 8.58
N LEU A 249 -4.72 7.69 7.79
CA LEU A 249 -3.66 6.77 7.33
C LEU A 249 -2.90 6.17 8.52
N ARG A 250 -2.51 7.00 9.49
CA ARG A 250 -1.79 6.57 10.69
C ARG A 250 -2.63 5.66 11.58
N SER A 251 -3.94 5.88 11.64
CA SER A 251 -4.85 5.04 12.42
C SER A 251 -4.87 3.59 11.98
N GLY A 252 -4.53 3.31 10.71
CA GLY A 252 -4.60 1.97 10.13
C GLY A 252 -6.03 1.48 9.91
N ASN A 253 -7.06 2.31 10.11
CA ASN A 253 -8.46 1.95 9.86
C ASN A 253 -8.77 1.96 8.36
N SER A 254 -8.14 1.02 7.66
CA SER A 254 -8.12 0.95 6.21
C SER A 254 -8.17 -0.47 5.68
N PHE A 255 -8.69 -0.61 4.46
CA PHE A 255 -8.57 -1.81 3.65
C PHE A 255 -8.25 -1.43 2.21
N SER A 256 -7.67 -2.37 1.48
CA SER A 256 -7.30 -2.19 0.08
C SER A 256 -7.95 -3.27 -0.77
N VAL A 257 -8.36 -2.92 -1.98
CA VAL A 257 -9.15 -3.79 -2.87
C VAL A 257 -8.79 -3.57 -4.33
N PHE A 258 -8.82 -4.68 -5.09
CA PHE A 258 -8.77 -4.67 -6.55
C PHE A 258 -10.17 -4.85 -7.17
N GLY A 259 -10.41 -4.16 -8.28
CA GLY A 259 -11.54 -4.33 -9.19
C GLY A 259 -12.92 -4.16 -8.55
N ASP A 260 -13.01 -3.34 -7.50
CA ASP A 260 -14.22 -3.12 -6.71
C ASP A 260 -14.87 -4.40 -6.20
N LEU A 261 -14.08 -5.45 -5.91
CA LEU A 261 -14.62 -6.70 -5.35
C LEU A 261 -15.53 -6.44 -4.13
N ILE A 262 -15.10 -5.49 -3.29
CA ILE A 262 -15.89 -4.87 -2.23
C ILE A 262 -15.74 -3.35 -2.27
N ASP A 263 -16.75 -2.62 -1.79
CA ASP A 263 -16.76 -1.15 -1.72
C ASP A 263 -16.99 -0.61 -0.29
N ALA A 264 -17.19 -1.50 0.68
CA ALA A 264 -17.20 -1.16 2.11
C ALA A 264 -16.80 -2.37 2.96
N LEU A 265 -16.13 -2.10 4.08
CA LEU A 265 -15.75 -3.10 5.08
C LEU A 265 -15.80 -2.50 6.49
N ASP A 266 -16.58 -3.11 7.38
CA ASP A 266 -16.46 -2.92 8.83
C ASP A 266 -15.80 -4.16 9.41
N PHE A 267 -14.69 -3.98 10.12
CA PHE A 267 -14.01 -5.06 10.83
C PHE A 267 -13.75 -4.66 12.27
N LYS A 268 -14.56 -5.24 13.17
CA LYS A 268 -14.68 -4.78 14.56
C LYS A 268 -14.43 -5.93 15.52
N LEU A 269 -13.66 -5.67 16.58
CA LEU A 269 -13.43 -6.60 17.69
C LEU A 269 -14.11 -6.05 18.95
N GLU A 270 -14.91 -6.89 19.61
CA GLU A 270 -15.74 -6.47 20.76
C GLU A 270 -15.62 -7.42 21.94
N SER A 271 -15.59 -6.84 23.15
CA SER A 271 -15.74 -7.59 24.40
C SER A 271 -17.21 -7.74 24.81
N SER A 272 -17.48 -8.65 25.74
CA SER A 272 -18.79 -8.79 26.37
C SER A 272 -19.27 -7.56 27.15
N SER A 273 -18.36 -6.63 27.47
CA SER A 273 -18.68 -5.35 28.13
C SER A 273 -18.97 -4.21 27.13
N ASN A 274 -19.20 -4.52 25.85
CA ASN A 274 -19.43 -3.56 24.75
C ASN A 274 -18.28 -2.56 24.51
N ASN A 275 -17.05 -2.91 24.90
CA ASN A 275 -15.89 -2.17 24.42
C ASN A 275 -15.52 -2.71 23.03
N SER A 276 -15.44 -1.83 22.05
CA SER A 276 -15.17 -2.19 20.66
C SER A 276 -13.99 -1.42 20.09
N VAL A 277 -13.21 -2.08 19.23
CA VAL A 277 -12.14 -1.47 18.45
C VAL A 277 -12.27 -1.84 16.98
N THR A 278 -11.74 -1.01 16.09
CA THR A 278 -11.68 -1.24 14.64
C THR A 278 -10.24 -1.48 14.17
N MET A 279 -10.05 -1.67 12.87
CA MET A 279 -8.73 -1.85 12.24
C MET A 279 -7.72 -0.79 12.72
N GLY A 280 -6.49 -1.24 12.97
CA GLY A 280 -5.37 -0.50 13.52
C GLY A 280 -5.38 -0.31 15.04
N GLN A 281 -6.51 -0.60 15.72
CA GLN A 281 -6.66 -0.42 17.16
C GLN A 281 -6.51 -1.73 17.96
N THR A 282 -6.23 -1.58 19.25
CA THR A 282 -6.01 -2.69 20.19
C THR A 282 -7.07 -2.73 21.28
N LEU A 283 -7.77 -3.87 21.40
CA LEU A 283 -8.67 -4.14 22.52
C LEU A 283 -7.87 -4.73 23.69
N VAL A 284 -8.02 -4.18 24.89
CA VAL A 284 -7.49 -4.79 26.12
C VAL A 284 -8.57 -5.67 26.74
N ALA A 285 -8.28 -6.96 26.90
CA ALA A 285 -9.19 -7.97 27.47
C ALA A 285 -8.51 -8.74 28.60
N LYS A 286 -9.29 -9.35 29.50
CA LYS A 286 -8.75 -10.26 30.52
C LYS A 286 -8.59 -11.65 29.93
N ALA A 287 -7.57 -12.38 30.41
CA ALA A 287 -7.43 -13.78 30.06
C ALA A 287 -8.71 -14.57 30.40
N GLY A 288 -9.26 -15.28 29.43
CA GLY A 288 -10.51 -16.04 29.55
C GLY A 288 -11.77 -15.30 29.11
N ASP A 289 -11.69 -14.00 28.79
CA ASP A 289 -12.84 -13.26 28.24
C ASP A 289 -13.24 -13.84 26.87
N LYS A 290 -14.55 -13.95 26.63
CA LYS A 290 -15.08 -14.25 25.30
C LYS A 290 -15.16 -12.95 24.49
N LEU A 291 -14.45 -12.92 23.37
CA LEU A 291 -14.46 -11.82 22.41
C LEU A 291 -15.21 -12.21 21.13
N THR A 292 -15.71 -11.22 20.41
CA THR A 292 -16.38 -11.41 19.12
C THR A 292 -15.79 -10.47 18.08
N LEU A 293 -15.34 -11.05 16.97
CA LEU A 293 -15.04 -10.32 15.75
C LEU A 293 -16.31 -10.27 14.91
N THR A 294 -16.67 -9.08 14.46
CA THR A 294 -17.76 -8.83 13.51
C THR A 294 -17.15 -8.32 12.22
N ILE A 295 -17.47 -8.99 11.12
CA ILE A 295 -17.05 -8.63 9.77
C ILE A 295 -18.32 -8.26 9.00
N ARG A 296 -18.35 -7.07 8.41
CA ARG A 296 -19.43 -6.63 7.50
C ARG A 296 -18.81 -6.13 6.22
N PHE A 297 -19.28 -6.55 5.06
CA PHE A 297 -18.82 -5.98 3.79
C PHE A 297 -19.97 -5.70 2.82
N LYS A 298 -19.75 -4.77 1.90
CA LYS A 298 -20.61 -4.57 0.71
C LYS A 298 -19.83 -4.94 -0.54
N SER A 299 -20.56 -5.45 -1.52
CA SER A 299 -20.01 -5.79 -2.84
C SER A 299 -20.93 -5.17 -3.88
N PRO A 300 -20.43 -4.23 -4.71
CA PRO A 300 -21.24 -3.56 -5.73
C PRO A 300 -21.58 -4.55 -6.83
N THR A 301 -22.72 -4.38 -7.51
CA THR A 301 -23.12 -5.28 -8.60
C THR A 301 -22.25 -5.13 -9.86
N MET A 302 -21.64 -3.95 -10.04
CA MET A 302 -20.82 -3.59 -11.18
C MET A 302 -19.45 -3.07 -10.71
N ASN A 303 -18.44 -3.15 -11.56
CA ASN A 303 -17.12 -2.57 -11.38
C ASN A 303 -16.66 -1.83 -12.65
N ASN A 304 -15.43 -1.31 -12.62
CA ASN A 304 -14.87 -0.50 -13.70
C ASN A 304 -14.19 -1.32 -14.82
N LYS A 305 -14.49 -2.62 -14.99
CA LYS A 305 -13.94 -3.37 -16.13
C LYS A 305 -14.51 -2.82 -17.44
N GLU A 306 -13.66 -2.32 -18.32
CA GLU A 306 -14.00 -2.10 -19.72
C GLU A 306 -14.15 -3.44 -20.44
N SER A 307 -15.22 -3.62 -21.23
CA SER A 307 -15.40 -4.85 -22.02
C SER A 307 -14.42 -4.95 -23.19
N ASP A 308 -13.96 -3.81 -23.69
CA ASP A 308 -12.94 -3.67 -24.72
C ASP A 308 -12.13 -2.41 -24.37
N ILE A 309 -10.82 -2.57 -24.18
CA ILE A 309 -9.96 -1.50 -23.66
C ILE A 309 -9.97 -0.28 -24.60
N GLY A 310 -10.29 0.89 -24.05
CA GLY A 310 -10.36 2.15 -24.79
C GLY A 310 -11.75 2.49 -25.33
N ASN A 311 -12.77 1.71 -24.97
CA ASN A 311 -14.16 2.06 -25.28
C ASN A 311 -14.76 3.07 -24.29
N GLU A 312 -14.10 3.32 -23.16
CA GLU A 312 -14.51 4.24 -22.08
C GLU A 312 -15.84 3.86 -21.41
N ILE A 313 -16.29 2.61 -21.56
CA ILE A 313 -17.49 2.06 -20.93
C ILE A 313 -17.08 1.21 -19.73
N TYR A 314 -16.98 1.86 -18.57
CA TYR A 314 -16.66 1.25 -17.27
C TYR A 314 -17.90 0.58 -16.64
N ALA A 315 -18.31 -0.57 -17.18
CA ALA A 315 -19.54 -1.26 -16.76
C ALA A 315 -19.36 -2.78 -16.71
N GLY A 316 -18.33 -3.24 -16.00
CA GLY A 316 -18.08 -4.65 -15.75
C GLY A 316 -19.01 -5.24 -14.71
N VAL A 317 -19.33 -6.54 -14.83
CA VAL A 317 -20.06 -7.26 -13.77
C VAL A 317 -19.07 -7.65 -12.68
N ASN A 318 -19.41 -7.35 -11.42
CA ASN A 318 -18.59 -7.79 -10.29
C ASN A 318 -18.75 -9.31 -10.11
N PRO A 319 -17.66 -10.10 -10.06
CA PRO A 319 -17.74 -11.55 -9.87
C PRO A 319 -18.25 -11.95 -8.47
N GLY A 320 -18.24 -11.01 -7.50
CA GLY A 320 -18.64 -11.24 -6.13
C GLY A 320 -17.58 -11.96 -5.30
N VAL A 321 -17.73 -11.92 -3.98
CA VAL A 321 -16.80 -12.56 -3.04
C VAL A 321 -17.12 -14.05 -2.91
N HIS A 322 -16.14 -14.92 -3.19
CA HIS A 322 -16.25 -16.36 -2.97
C HIS A 322 -16.08 -16.69 -1.48
N HIS A 323 -14.99 -16.20 -0.90
CA HIS A 323 -14.66 -16.46 0.50
C HIS A 323 -13.82 -15.34 1.12
N ILE A 324 -13.83 -15.30 2.45
CA ILE A 324 -13.04 -14.39 3.28
C ILE A 324 -12.31 -15.23 4.34
N ASP A 325 -10.98 -15.20 4.31
CA ASP A 325 -10.12 -15.77 5.34
C ASP A 325 -9.94 -14.78 6.48
N LEU A 326 -10.22 -15.25 7.70
CA LEU A 326 -9.77 -14.63 8.95
C LEU A 326 -8.42 -15.24 9.32
N ILE A 327 -7.39 -14.42 9.31
CA ILE A 327 -6.01 -14.80 9.61
C ILE A 327 -5.66 -14.23 10.98
N ALA A 328 -5.05 -15.04 11.84
CA ALA A 328 -4.60 -14.62 13.16
C ALA A 328 -3.17 -15.05 13.42
N GLY A 329 -2.41 -14.22 14.14
CA GLY A 329 -1.09 -14.54 14.66
C GLY A 329 -0.90 -13.97 16.05
N ASN A 330 0.02 -14.54 16.81
CA ASN A 330 0.37 -14.03 18.14
C ASN A 330 1.26 -12.79 18.01
N VAL A 331 1.08 -11.87 18.95
CA VAL A 331 1.96 -10.72 19.17
C VAL A 331 2.88 -11.04 20.35
N GLY A 332 4.18 -11.04 20.09
CA GLY A 332 5.23 -11.25 21.08
C GLY A 332 6.02 -9.97 21.38
N PRO A 333 7.16 -10.09 22.08
CA PRO A 333 8.10 -8.99 22.25
C PRO A 333 8.56 -8.43 20.90
N ARG A 334 8.82 -7.13 20.85
CA ARG A 334 9.44 -6.50 19.67
C ARG A 334 10.80 -7.14 19.41
N ALA A 335 11.14 -7.43 18.15
CA ALA A 335 12.46 -7.94 17.82
C ALA A 335 13.52 -6.85 18.07
N GLU A 336 14.62 -7.24 18.73
CA GLU A 336 15.71 -6.34 19.10
C GLU A 336 16.85 -6.38 18.07
N ALA A 337 17.41 -5.22 17.72
CA ALA A 337 18.49 -5.11 16.74
C ALA A 337 19.70 -5.98 17.12
N GLY A 338 20.30 -6.65 16.13
CA GLY A 338 21.44 -7.56 16.33
C GLY A 338 21.08 -8.95 16.86
N THR A 339 19.79 -9.28 16.99
CA THR A 339 19.34 -10.63 17.35
C THR A 339 18.85 -11.42 16.14
N THR A 340 18.81 -12.76 16.25
CA THR A 340 18.24 -13.62 15.20
C THR A 340 16.74 -13.38 14.96
N ALA A 341 16.02 -12.90 15.98
CA ALA A 341 14.61 -12.51 15.84
C ALA A 341 14.45 -11.32 14.87
N TYR A 342 15.43 -10.42 14.82
CA TYR A 342 15.44 -9.24 13.96
C TYR A 342 15.69 -9.55 12.48
N GLU A 343 16.22 -10.73 12.17
CA GLU A 343 16.37 -11.23 10.80
C GLU A 343 15.23 -12.18 10.40
N LYS A 344 14.37 -12.57 11.35
CA LYS A 344 13.32 -13.55 11.09
C LYS A 344 12.24 -12.97 10.19
N GLU A 345 12.01 -13.64 9.06
CA GLU A 345 11.05 -13.25 8.03
C GLU A 345 9.61 -13.73 8.28
N THR A 346 9.40 -14.55 9.31
CA THR A 346 8.13 -15.22 9.57
C THR A 346 7.58 -15.00 10.97
N ASN A 347 6.25 -15.05 11.08
CA ASN A 347 5.55 -15.30 12.33
C ASN A 347 4.92 -16.70 12.29
N ASP A 348 5.61 -17.67 12.89
CA ASP A 348 5.24 -19.09 12.86
C ASP A 348 3.90 -19.40 13.54
N SER A 349 3.36 -18.47 14.32
CA SER A 349 2.05 -18.63 14.96
C SER A 349 0.88 -18.23 14.06
N THR A 350 1.15 -17.74 12.86
CA THR A 350 0.13 -17.20 11.95
C THR A 350 -0.56 -18.31 11.19
N LEU A 351 -1.89 -18.32 11.19
CA LEU A 351 -2.70 -19.23 10.39
C LEU A 351 -4.05 -18.62 9.99
N VAL A 352 -4.67 -19.20 8.97
CA VAL A 352 -6.10 -19.00 8.68
C VAL A 352 -6.89 -19.72 9.77
N VAL A 353 -7.52 -18.97 10.68
CA VAL A 353 -8.28 -19.53 11.81
C VAL A 353 -9.72 -19.86 11.44
N LYS A 354 -10.27 -19.20 10.42
CA LYS A 354 -11.60 -19.44 9.88
C LYS A 354 -11.69 -18.91 8.47
N THR A 355 -12.29 -19.67 7.58
CA THR A 355 -12.74 -19.18 6.28
C THR A 355 -14.26 -19.06 6.29
N PHE A 356 -14.75 -17.92 5.83
CA PHE A 356 -16.16 -17.59 5.68
C PHE A 356 -16.57 -17.67 4.22
N THR A 357 -17.78 -18.16 3.99
CA THR A 357 -18.42 -18.30 2.67
C THR A 357 -19.82 -17.69 2.71
N SER A 358 -20.53 -17.72 1.59
CA SER A 358 -21.94 -17.33 1.52
C SER A 358 -22.88 -18.10 2.46
N ALA A 359 -22.44 -19.24 3.00
CA ALA A 359 -23.18 -19.97 4.03
C ALA A 359 -23.04 -19.34 5.43
N ASP A 360 -21.99 -18.55 5.67
CA ASP A 360 -21.68 -17.99 6.99
C ASP A 360 -22.19 -16.55 7.19
N TRP A 361 -22.45 -15.80 6.11
CA TRP A 361 -22.93 -14.41 6.22
C TRP A 361 -24.38 -14.23 5.77
N GLN A 362 -25.02 -13.22 6.35
CA GLN A 362 -26.39 -12.82 6.01
C GLN A 362 -26.40 -11.33 5.68
N LYS A 363 -27.28 -10.93 4.77
CA LYS A 363 -27.45 -9.51 4.44
C LYS A 363 -28.23 -8.81 5.55
N ASP A 364 -27.67 -7.76 6.14
CA ASP A 364 -28.32 -6.96 7.15
C ASP A 364 -29.16 -5.82 6.56
N ALA A 365 -29.82 -5.05 7.43
CA ALA A 365 -30.73 -3.97 7.04
C ALA A 365 -30.03 -2.81 6.30
N ASP A 366 -28.73 -2.61 6.51
CA ASP A 366 -27.93 -1.57 5.84
C ASP A 366 -27.34 -2.06 4.51
N GLY A 367 -27.64 -3.32 4.15
CA GLY A 367 -27.20 -3.97 2.93
C GLY A 367 -25.80 -4.58 2.99
N TYR A 368 -25.20 -4.68 4.17
CA TYR A 368 -23.92 -5.39 4.34
C TYR A 368 -24.15 -6.89 4.49
N TYR A 369 -23.25 -7.71 3.93
CA TYR A 369 -23.11 -9.10 4.33
C TYR A 369 -22.35 -9.16 5.65
N SER A 370 -22.95 -9.72 6.69
CA SER A 370 -22.41 -9.76 8.05
C SER A 370 -22.16 -11.18 8.52
N MET A 371 -20.99 -11.42 9.12
CA MET A 371 -20.64 -12.65 9.84
C MET A 371 -19.84 -12.34 11.12
N SER A 372 -19.69 -13.34 11.98
CA SER A 372 -18.97 -13.20 13.25
C SER A 372 -18.11 -14.42 13.60
N TYR A 373 -17.03 -14.18 14.34
CA TYR A 373 -16.19 -15.20 14.95
C TYR A 373 -16.03 -14.91 16.45
N SER A 374 -16.37 -15.87 17.31
CA SER A 374 -16.09 -15.74 18.74
C SER A 374 -14.92 -16.62 19.16
N PHE A 375 -14.06 -16.10 20.04
CA PHE A 375 -12.92 -16.81 20.59
C PHE A 375 -12.69 -16.41 22.05
N ILE A 376 -11.83 -17.16 22.74
CA ILE A 376 -11.40 -16.85 24.11
C ILE A 376 -10.08 -16.10 24.04
N ALA A 377 -10.01 -14.96 24.72
CA ALA A 377 -8.80 -14.16 24.81
C ALA A 377 -7.81 -14.86 25.76
N ASP A 378 -6.85 -15.60 25.21
CA ASP A 378 -5.79 -16.29 25.98
C ASP A 378 -4.36 -15.86 25.59
N LYS A 379 -4.22 -15.07 24.52
CA LYS A 379 -2.96 -14.58 23.96
C LYS A 379 -3.08 -13.15 23.47
N HIS A 380 -1.96 -12.45 23.40
CA HIS A 380 -1.84 -11.23 22.58
C HIS A 380 -1.86 -11.65 21.11
N GLN A 381 -2.77 -11.09 20.32
CA GLN A 381 -2.97 -11.50 18.93
C GLN A 381 -3.34 -10.32 18.05
N TYR A 382 -3.09 -10.46 16.76
CA TYR A 382 -3.70 -9.65 15.71
C TYR A 382 -4.60 -10.54 14.85
N PHE A 383 -5.60 -9.92 14.22
CA PHE A 383 -6.48 -10.55 13.25
C PHE A 383 -6.58 -9.67 12.02
N ARG A 384 -6.43 -10.24 10.82
CA ARG A 384 -6.58 -9.55 9.54
C ARG A 384 -7.41 -10.37 8.57
N LEU A 385 -7.93 -9.72 7.54
CA LEU A 385 -8.76 -10.36 6.53
C LEU A 385 -8.05 -10.40 5.19
N ARG A 386 -8.31 -11.48 4.45
CA ARG A 386 -8.03 -11.60 3.01
C ARG A 386 -9.27 -12.19 2.36
N GLY A 387 -9.75 -11.62 1.27
CA GLY A 387 -10.87 -12.19 0.52
C GLY A 387 -10.66 -12.10 -0.99
N THR A 388 -11.36 -12.97 -1.72
CA THR A 388 -11.23 -13.12 -3.18
C THR A 388 -12.53 -13.62 -3.81
N ASN A 389 -12.66 -13.42 -5.13
CA ASN A 389 -13.69 -14.03 -5.97
C ASN A 389 -13.36 -15.46 -6.42
N LEU A 390 -12.14 -15.95 -6.14
CA LEU A 390 -11.64 -17.22 -6.65
C LEU A 390 -12.03 -18.42 -5.77
N ASP A 391 -12.18 -19.59 -6.41
CA ASP A 391 -12.29 -20.88 -5.71
C ASP A 391 -10.98 -21.20 -4.96
N TYR A 392 -11.04 -22.15 -4.02
CA TYR A 392 -9.90 -22.59 -3.23
C TYR A 392 -8.74 -23.18 -4.05
N ASN A 393 -9.02 -23.86 -5.16
CA ASN A 393 -8.01 -24.52 -5.98
C ASN A 393 -8.23 -24.21 -7.47
N GLN A 394 -8.41 -22.93 -7.77
CA GLN A 394 -8.53 -22.47 -9.14
C GLN A 394 -7.18 -22.60 -9.84
N ALA A 395 -7.16 -23.35 -10.94
CA ALA A 395 -5.93 -23.71 -11.64
C ALA A 395 -5.06 -22.47 -11.92
N ASN A 396 -3.79 -22.55 -11.50
CA ASN A 396 -2.76 -21.51 -11.64
C ASN A 396 -3.02 -20.19 -10.89
N LEU A 397 -4.13 -20.06 -10.15
CA LEU A 397 -4.47 -18.83 -9.42
C LEU A 397 -4.51 -19.04 -7.91
N THR A 398 -5.01 -20.17 -7.43
CA THR A 398 -5.08 -20.46 -6.00
C THR A 398 -4.72 -21.90 -5.66
N GLU A 399 -4.13 -22.09 -4.48
CA GLU A 399 -3.97 -23.40 -3.84
C GLU A 399 -4.39 -23.31 -2.37
N LYS A 400 -5.40 -24.09 -1.99
CA LYS A 400 -5.98 -24.09 -0.64
C LYS A 400 -6.36 -22.67 -0.16
N GLY A 401 -6.91 -21.85 -1.07
CA GLY A 401 -7.30 -20.46 -0.81
C GLY A 401 -6.15 -19.44 -0.79
N ASN A 402 -4.89 -19.87 -0.90
CA ASN A 402 -3.77 -18.93 -1.03
C ASN A 402 -3.58 -18.55 -2.50
N PRO A 403 -3.29 -17.27 -2.80
CA PRO A 403 -2.94 -16.86 -4.15
C PRO A 403 -1.65 -17.53 -4.58
N LEU A 404 -1.59 -17.94 -5.84
CA LEU A 404 -0.38 -18.38 -6.52
C LEU A 404 0.29 -17.19 -7.22
N LYS A 405 1.58 -17.36 -7.58
CA LYS A 405 2.32 -16.35 -8.33
C LYS A 405 1.63 -16.11 -9.68
N SER A 406 1.34 -14.85 -9.96
CA SER A 406 0.66 -14.41 -11.18
C SER A 406 1.49 -14.77 -12.41
N ALA A 407 0.83 -15.31 -13.43
CA ALA A 407 1.47 -15.60 -14.70
C ALA A 407 1.78 -14.30 -15.47
N VAL A 408 2.89 -14.32 -16.19
CA VAL A 408 3.23 -13.27 -17.17
C VAL A 408 2.37 -13.46 -18.41
N ILE A 409 1.75 -12.40 -18.90
CA ILE A 409 1.04 -12.38 -20.19
C ILE A 409 1.88 -11.58 -21.17
N ASN A 410 2.66 -12.29 -21.99
CA ASN A 410 3.36 -11.69 -23.13
C ASN A 410 2.39 -11.50 -24.30
N LYS A 411 2.70 -10.52 -25.16
CA LYS A 411 2.04 -10.38 -26.45
C LYS A 411 2.65 -11.40 -27.40
N GLU A 412 1.84 -12.27 -27.98
CA GLU A 412 2.28 -13.22 -29.01
C GLU A 412 2.60 -12.49 -30.34
N ASP A 413 3.45 -13.08 -31.18
CA ASP A 413 3.93 -12.45 -32.43
C ASP A 413 2.79 -12.07 -33.38
N ASP A 414 1.80 -12.95 -33.56
CA ASP A 414 0.65 -12.80 -34.45
C ASP A 414 -0.57 -12.15 -33.79
N GLU A 415 -0.51 -11.90 -32.48
CA GLU A 415 -1.58 -11.24 -31.72
C GLU A 415 -1.62 -9.73 -31.99
N SER A 416 -2.83 -9.16 -32.11
CA SER A 416 -2.99 -7.70 -32.11
C SER A 416 -2.74 -7.12 -30.72
N VAL A 417 -2.19 -5.90 -30.63
CA VAL A 417 -1.99 -5.20 -29.34
C VAL A 417 -3.31 -5.08 -28.56
N GLN A 418 -4.43 -4.82 -29.25
CA GLN A 418 -5.75 -4.73 -28.63
C GLN A 418 -6.19 -6.03 -27.97
N ALA A 419 -6.00 -7.17 -28.65
CA ALA A 419 -6.32 -8.48 -28.08
C ALA A 419 -5.47 -8.78 -26.84
N TRP A 420 -4.18 -8.41 -26.86
CA TRP A 420 -3.31 -8.53 -25.71
C TRP A 420 -3.75 -7.63 -24.53
N TYR A 421 -4.14 -6.38 -24.78
CA TYR A 421 -4.71 -5.49 -23.77
C TYR A 421 -5.95 -6.10 -23.11
N ASN A 422 -6.86 -6.66 -23.91
CA ASN A 422 -8.07 -7.31 -23.39
C ASN A 422 -7.74 -8.57 -22.57
N LYS A 423 -6.74 -9.38 -22.97
CA LYS A 423 -6.27 -10.52 -22.17
C LYS A 423 -5.71 -10.10 -20.80
N ILE A 424 -4.92 -9.02 -20.75
CA ILE A 424 -4.42 -8.46 -19.48
C ILE A 424 -5.61 -8.01 -18.62
N ASN A 425 -6.59 -7.34 -19.24
CA ASN A 425 -7.76 -6.85 -18.54
C ASN A 425 -8.60 -7.99 -17.95
N ASP A 426 -8.85 -9.03 -18.73
CA ASP A 426 -9.57 -10.24 -18.31
C ASP A 426 -8.84 -10.92 -17.15
N ARG A 427 -7.52 -11.17 -17.27
CA ARG A 427 -6.71 -11.72 -16.17
C ARG A 427 -6.93 -10.97 -14.87
N ASN A 428 -6.82 -9.65 -14.91
CA ASN A 428 -6.87 -8.81 -13.71
C ASN A 428 -8.25 -8.82 -13.06
N TYR A 429 -9.31 -8.59 -13.84
CA TYR A 429 -10.67 -8.54 -13.30
C TYR A 429 -11.27 -9.91 -12.95
N ASP A 430 -10.65 -11.00 -13.41
CA ASP A 430 -11.01 -12.36 -13.01
C ASP A 430 -10.27 -12.81 -11.74
N ASP A 431 -9.19 -12.11 -11.32
CA ASP A 431 -8.31 -12.43 -10.18
C ASP A 431 -8.24 -11.26 -9.18
N LEU A 432 -9.35 -11.06 -8.46
CA LEU A 432 -9.57 -9.96 -7.53
C LEU A 432 -9.36 -10.36 -6.08
N TRP A 433 -8.75 -9.44 -5.33
CA TRP A 433 -8.45 -9.62 -3.92
C TRP A 433 -8.73 -8.34 -3.13
N PHE A 434 -9.07 -8.51 -1.87
CA PHE A 434 -9.03 -7.43 -0.88
C PHE A 434 -8.30 -7.89 0.39
N TYR A 435 -7.68 -6.93 1.07
CA TYR A 435 -6.96 -7.14 2.32
C TYR A 435 -7.31 -6.04 3.32
N SER A 436 -7.62 -6.42 4.56
CA SER A 436 -7.84 -5.48 5.65
C SER A 436 -6.56 -5.26 6.44
N ASN A 437 -6.39 -4.08 7.02
CA ASN A 437 -5.47 -3.92 8.15
C ASN A 437 -5.99 -4.70 9.37
N PRO A 438 -5.10 -5.00 10.35
CA PRO A 438 -5.47 -5.85 11.46
C PRO A 438 -6.23 -5.13 12.57
N VAL A 439 -7.03 -5.86 13.34
CA VAL A 439 -7.41 -5.51 14.71
C VAL A 439 -6.53 -6.28 15.70
N PHE A 440 -6.27 -5.70 16.87
CA PHE A 440 -5.39 -6.33 17.87
C PHE A 440 -6.13 -6.62 19.17
N VAL A 441 -5.69 -7.64 19.89
CA VAL A 441 -6.07 -7.92 21.26
C VAL A 441 -4.83 -8.03 22.14
N ASN A 442 -4.85 -7.33 23.26
CA ASN A 442 -3.90 -7.49 24.34
C ASN A 442 -4.59 -8.17 25.54
N THR A 443 -4.13 -9.37 25.87
CA THR A 443 -4.61 -10.09 27.05
C THR A 443 -3.83 -9.69 28.29
N GLY A 444 -4.46 -8.91 29.17
CA GLY A 444 -3.96 -8.60 30.50
C GLY A 444 -4.23 -9.74 31.49
N LYS A 445 -3.46 -9.75 32.58
CA LYS A 445 -3.75 -10.58 33.77
C LYS A 445 -4.97 -10.06 34.53
#